data_AF-A0A661JP31-F1
#
_entry.id   AF-A0A661JP31-F1
#
_cell.length_a   1.000
_cell.length_b   1.000
_cell.length_c   1.000
_cell.angle_alpha   90.00
_cell.angle_beta   90.00
_cell.angle_gamma   90.00
#
_symmetry.space_group_name_H-M   'P 1'
#
loop_
_entity.id
_entity.type
_entity.pdbx_description
1 polymer ?
#
loop_
_entity_poly.entity_id
_entity_poly.type
_entity_poly.pdbx_seq_one_letter_code
_entity_poly.pdbx_strand_id
1 'polypeptide(L)' 'YLHKGARIGVIGTLDYSRWETEEGIQRSSLQIIANSLEFIKTDGRGFENGEPVDPDIPF' A
#
# COMPACT_ATOMS: atom_id res chain seq x y z
N TYR A 1 13.92 -6.03 -2.95
CA TYR A 1 12.85 -7.01 -3.20
C TYR A 1 11.49 -6.32 -3.30
N LEU A 2 11.10 -5.52 -2.32
CA LEU A 2 9.95 -4.61 -2.45
C LEU A 2 10.36 -3.29 -3.14
N HIS A 3 9.54 -2.77 -4.05
CA HIS A 3 9.73 -1.49 -4.73
C HIS A 3 8.38 -0.78 -4.90
N LYS A 4 8.39 0.53 -5.13
CA LYS A 4 7.18 1.32 -5.39
C LYS A 4 6.46 0.76 -6.62
N GLY A 5 5.16 0.50 -6.50
CA GLY A 5 4.34 -0.08 -7.58
C GLY A 5 4.27 -1.61 -7.57
N ALA A 6 5.07 -2.30 -6.75
CA ALA A 6 4.96 -3.75 -6.60
C ALA A 6 3.59 -4.13 -6.02
N ARG A 7 2.90 -5.07 -6.68
CA ARG A 7 1.66 -5.63 -6.16
C ARG A 7 1.96 -6.69 -5.11
N ILE A 8 1.39 -6.51 -3.94
CA ILE A 8 1.60 -7.40 -2.80
C ILE A 8 0.27 -7.74 -2.13
N GLY A 9 0.17 -8.97 -1.63
CA GLY A 9 -0.80 -9.34 -0.61
C GLY A 9 -0.16 -9.17 0.77
N VAL A 10 -0.91 -8.63 1.72
CA VAL A 10 -0.45 -8.48 3.11
C VAL A 10 -1.43 -9.19 4.02
N ILE A 11 -0.91 -10.05 4.90
CA ILE A 11 -1.66 -10.69 5.96
C ILE A 11 -1.11 -10.16 7.28
N GLY A 12 -1.98 -9.63 8.12
CA GLY A 12 -1.58 -8.95 9.33
C GLY A 12 -2.74 -8.68 10.28
N THR A 13 -2.44 -7.98 11.36
CA THR A 13 -3.43 -7.48 12.31
C THR A 13 -3.69 -6.00 12.07
N LEU A 14 -4.95 -5.58 12.18
CA LEU A 14 -5.33 -4.18 12.13
C LEU A 14 -5.13 -3.54 13.51
N ASP A 15 -4.29 -2.51 13.56
CA ASP A 15 -3.99 -1.75 14.77
C ASP A 15 -4.65 -0.37 14.69
N TYR A 16 -5.41 -0.02 15.73
CA TYR A 16 -6.01 1.30 15.88
C TYR A 16 -5.38 2.00 17.08
N SER A 17 -4.74 3.14 16.83
CA SER A 17 -4.14 3.96 17.87
C SER A 17 -4.79 5.34 17.92
N ARG A 18 -4.93 5.88 19.13
CA ARG A 18 -5.41 7.23 19.39
C ARG A 18 -4.47 7.90 20.37
N TRP A 19 -4.12 9.15 20.10
CA TRP A 19 -3.28 9.97 20.97
C TRP A 19 -3.72 11.42 20.91
N GLU A 20 -3.31 12.18 21.92
CA GLU A 20 -3.51 13.63 21.99
C GLU A 20 -2.20 14.32 21.58
N THR A 21 -2.29 15.35 20.75
CA THR A 21 -1.12 16.18 20.44
C THR A 21 -0.82 17.12 21.62
N GLU A 22 0.36 17.74 21.61
CA GLU A 22 0.74 18.73 22.63
C GLU A 22 -0.21 19.94 22.69
N GLU A 23 -0.96 20.19 21.62
CA GLU A 23 -1.97 21.24 21.49
C GLU A 23 -3.36 20.80 21.98
N GLY A 24 -3.49 19.59 22.55
CA GLY A 24 -4.75 19.03 23.03
C GLY A 24 -5.65 18.44 21.94
N ILE A 25 -5.15 18.27 20.71
CA ILE A 25 -5.96 17.77 19.59
C ILE A 25 -5.91 16.25 19.56
N GLN A 26 -7.09 15.62 19.55
CA GLN A 26 -7.18 14.17 19.41
C GLN A 26 -6.91 13.73 17.97
N ARG A 27 -6.02 12.74 17.82
CA ARG A 27 -5.64 12.11 16.55
C ARG A 27 -5.80 10.61 16.64
N SER A 28 -6.06 9.97 15.50
CA SER A 28 -6.04 8.52 15.43
C SER A 28 -5.41 8.02 14.13
N SER A 29 -4.83 6.84 14.21
CA SER A 29 -4.22 6.13 13.09
C SER A 29 -4.78 4.72 13.01
N LEU A 30 -4.90 4.23 11.78
CA LEU A 30 -5.23 2.85 11.47
C LEU A 30 -4.08 2.28 10.65
N GLN A 31 -3.46 1.21 11.14
CA GLN A 31 -2.28 0.63 10.55
C GLN A 31 -2.45 -0.88 10.44
N ILE A 32 -1.78 -1.51 9.48
CA ILE A 32 -1.69 -2.97 9.41
C ILE A 32 -0.30 -3.36 9.90
N ILE A 33 -0.24 -4.12 10.98
CA ILE A 33 0.98 -4.78 11.43
C ILE A 33 1.09 -6.08 10.63
N ALA A 34 1.93 -6.06 9.60
CA ALA A 34 2.09 -7.18 8.68
C ALA A 34 2.83 -8.35 9.34
N ASN A 35 2.25 -9.54 9.29
CA ASN A 35 2.89 -10.79 9.71
C ASN A 35 3.50 -11.53 8.51
N SER A 36 2.83 -11.45 7.35
CA SER A 36 3.29 -12.04 6.09
C SER A 36 3.02 -11.09 4.92
N LEU A 37 3.87 -11.18 3.90
CA LEU A 37 3.77 -10.44 2.65
C LEU A 37 4.06 -11.39 1.49
N GLU A 38 3.17 -11.39 0.51
CA GLU A 38 3.29 -12.20 -0.70
C GLU A 38 3.40 -11.31 -1.93
N PHE A 39 4.38 -11.57 -2.78
CA PHE A 39 4.51 -10.87 -4.06
C PHE A 39 3.57 -11.48 -5.09
N ILE A 40 2.66 -10.66 -5.60
CA ILE A 40 1.73 -11.07 -6.66
C ILE A 40 2.40 -10.74 -7.99
N LYS A 41 2.87 -11.77 -8.69
CA LYS A 41 3.42 -11.61 -10.05
C LYS A 41 2.30 -11.15 -10.97
N THR A 42 2.43 -9.95 -11.51
CA THR A 42 1.61 -9.48 -12.63
C THR A 42 2.34 -9.86 -13.93
N ASP A 43 1.58 -10.21 -14.98
CA ASP A 43 2.08 -10.66 -16.30
C ASP A 43 2.79 -9.55 -17.10
N GLY A 44 3.56 -8.68 -16.43
CA GLY A 44 4.35 -7.61 -17.06
C GLY A 44 3.55 -6.46 -17.71
N ARG A 45 2.24 -6.61 -17.91
CA ARG A 45 1.38 -5.58 -18.52
C ARG A 45 1.09 -4.49 -17.49
N GLY A 46 1.94 -3.47 -17.45
CA GLY A 46 1.65 -2.19 -16.78
C GLY A 46 2.77 -1.57 -15.95
N PHE A 47 3.94 -2.20 -15.79
CA PHE A 47 4.99 -1.66 -14.90
C PHE A 47 6.42 -1.91 -15.39
N GLU A 48 6.66 -1.88 -16.70
CA GLU A 48 8.00 -1.61 -17.20
C GLU A 48 8.21 -0.10 -17.28
N ASN A 49 9.33 0.35 -16.75
CA ASN A 49 9.74 1.75 -16.68
C ASN A 49 9.55 2.48 -18.02
N GLY A 50 8.57 3.39 -18.10
CA GLY A 50 8.61 4.54 -19.01
C GLY A 50 7.67 4.57 -20.23
N GLU A 51 6.74 3.64 -20.40
CA GLU A 51 5.75 3.71 -21.50
C GLU A 51 4.51 4.53 -21.07
N PRO A 52 3.97 5.41 -21.95
CA PRO A 52 2.81 6.24 -21.62
C PRO A 52 1.55 5.37 -21.43
N VAL A 53 0.75 5.74 -20.44
CA VAL A 53 -0.54 5.11 -20.15
C VAL A 53 -1.47 5.31 -21.35
N ASP A 54 -1.92 4.23 -21.96
CA ASP A 54 -2.94 4.24 -23.01
C ASP A 54 -4.27 4.77 -22.43
N PRO A 55 -4.82 5.89 -22.94
CA PRO A 55 -6.03 6.52 -22.41
C PRO A 55 -7.30 5.68 -22.58
N ASP A 56 -7.29 4.61 -23.38
CA ASP A 56 -8.47 3.79 -23.67
C ASP A 56 -8.61 2.55 -22.77
N ILE A 57 -7.76 2.38 -21.75
CA ILE A 57 -7.82 1.24 -20.84
C ILE A 57 -8.28 1.65 -19.43
N PRO A 58 -9.53 1.37 -19.03
CA PRO A 58 -9.98 1.62 -17.66
C PRO A 58 -9.52 0.52 -16.70
N PHE A 59 -8.74 0.86 -15.67
CA PHE A 59 -8.53 0.06 -14.45
C PHE A 59 -8.39 0.95 -13.21
#